data_AF-A0A269PAQ7-F1
#
_entry.id   AF-A0A269PAQ7-F1
#
_cell.length_a   1.000
_cell.length_b   1.000
_cell.length_c   1.000
_cell.angle_alpha   90.00
_cell.angle_beta   90.00
_cell.angle_gamma   90.00
#
_symmetry.space_group_name_H-M   'P 1'
#
loop_
_entity.id
_entity.type
_entity.pdbx_description
1 polymer ?
#
loop_
_entity_poly.entity_id
_entity_poly.type
_entity_poly.pdbx_seq_one_letter_code
_entity_poly.pdbx_strand_id
1 'polypeptide(L)' 'TGSRTRLNLVGAIDLNNLSAAQVKRYEKVNSETIQHFFTELRAHNGSDNRIHLILDGAGYHRAQVVKDKAN' A
#
# COMPACT_ATOMS: atom_id res chain seq x y z
N THR A 1 0.50 -26.58 20.88
CA THR A 1 0.12 -25.94 19.60
C THR A 1 0.75 -24.56 19.55
N GLY A 2 1.90 -24.41 18.91
CA GLY A 2 2.59 -23.12 18.83
C GLY A 2 1.91 -22.23 17.81
N SER A 3 0.98 -21.37 18.25
CA SER A 3 0.32 -20.40 17.36
C SER A 3 1.38 -19.43 16.83
N ARG A 4 1.68 -19.49 15.53
CA ARG A 4 2.53 -18.50 14.86
C ARG A 4 1.68 -17.26 14.60
N THR A 5 1.90 -16.20 15.37
CA THR A 5 1.30 -14.90 15.10
C THR A 5 1.84 -14.36 13.78
N ARG A 6 0.95 -14.10 12.82
CA ARG A 6 1.32 -13.43 11.56
C ARG A 6 1.40 -11.93 11.79
N LEU A 7 2.46 -11.31 11.27
CA LEU A 7 2.63 -9.86 11.22
C LEU A 7 2.51 -9.42 9.76
N ASN A 8 1.47 -8.64 9.45
CA ASN A 8 1.28 -8.08 8.12
C ASN A 8 1.67 -6.60 8.13
N LEU A 9 2.67 -6.27 7.32
CA LEU A 9 3.15 -4.91 7.11
C LEU A 9 2.97 -4.57 5.63
N VAL A 10 2.40 -3.41 5.36
CA VAL A 10 2.32 -2.83 4.02
C VAL A 10 3.12 -1.54 4.07
N GLY A 11 3.98 -1.33 3.08
CA GLY A 11 4.78 -0.12 3.01
C GLY A 11 5.08 0.32 1.59
N ALA A 12 5.46 1.58 1.48
CA ALA A 12 5.92 2.22 0.25
C ALA A 12 7.17 3.04 0.55
N ILE A 13 8.11 3.04 -0.41
CA ILE A 13 9.37 3.75 -0.30
C ILE A 13 9.46 4.69 -1.50
N ASP A 14 9.72 5.97 -1.24
CA ASP A 14 10.09 6.92 -2.28
C ASP A 14 11.56 6.71 -2.65
N LEU A 15 11.82 6.50 -3.94
CA LEU A 15 13.18 6.29 -4.46
C LEU A 15 14.06 7.53 -4.32
N ASN A 16 13.48 8.72 -4.22
CA ASN A 16 14.22 9.97 -3.98
C ASN A 16 14.50 10.21 -2.49
N ASN A 17 13.77 9.53 -1.60
CA ASN A 17 13.90 9.69 -0.15
C ASN A 17 13.64 8.36 0.58
N LEU A 18 14.66 7.50 0.55
CA LEU A 18 14.60 6.16 1.16
C LEU A 18 14.33 6.18 2.67
N SER A 19 14.70 7.27 3.37
CA SER A 19 14.44 7.44 4.79
C SER A 19 12.98 7.76 5.14
N ALA A 20 12.17 8.20 4.18
CA ALA A 20 10.76 8.56 4.38
C ALA A 20 9.80 7.40 4.07
N ALA A 21 10.22 6.15 4.34
CA ALA A 21 9.40 4.98 4.11
C ALA A 21 8.09 5.03 4.93
N GLN A 22 6.96 4.90 4.24
CA GLN A 22 5.64 4.84 4.87
C GLN A 22 5.32 3.38 5.13
N VAL A 23 5.10 3.00 6.40
CA VAL A 23 4.81 1.62 6.79
C VAL A 23 3.59 1.59 7.70
N LYS A 24 2.65 0.69 7.40
CA LYS A 24 1.43 0.51 8.20
C LYS A 24 1.18 -0.97 8.45
N ARG A 25 0.75 -1.27 9.68
CA ARG A 25 0.39 -2.62 10.11
C ARG A 25 -1.09 -2.86 9.86
N TYR A 26 -1.41 -4.00 9.29
CA TYR A 26 -2.79 -4.45 9.08
C TYR A 26 -3.00 -5.83 9.69
N GLU A 27 -4.26 -6.18 9.96
CA GLU A 27 -4.60 -7.54 10.38
C GLU A 27 -4.57 -8.51 9.18
N LYS A 28 -4.98 -8.05 8.00
CA LYS A 28 -5.00 -8.81 6.74
C LYS A 28 -4.46 -7.95 5.60
N VAL A 29 -3.85 -8.57 4.60
CA VAL A 29 -3.47 -7.91 3.34
C VAL A 29 -4.47 -8.32 2.27
N ASN A 30 -5.32 -7.39 1.87
CA ASN A 30 -6.40 -7.60 0.90
C ASN A 30 -6.67 -6.30 0.13
N SER A 31 -7.60 -6.32 -0.83
CA SER A 31 -7.89 -5.15 -1.66
C SER A 31 -8.36 -3.92 -0.87
N GLU A 32 -9.05 -4.09 0.26
CA GLU A 32 -9.54 -2.98 1.09
C GLU A 32 -8.41 -2.30 1.85
N THR A 33 -7.56 -3.08 2.52
CA THR A 33 -6.40 -2.57 3.28
C THR A 33 -5.36 -1.92 2.38
N ILE A 34 -5.19 -2.43 1.16
CA ILE A 34 -4.35 -1.80 0.13
C ILE A 34 -4.94 -0.47 -0.35
N GLN A 35 -6.25 -0.40 -0.63
CA GLN A 35 -6.90 0.88 -0.99
C GLN A 35 -6.75 1.92 0.13
N HIS A 36 -6.99 1.50 1.37
CA HIS A 36 -6.79 2.36 2.53
C HIS A 36 -5.35 2.88 2.60
N PHE A 37 -4.36 2.00 2.42
CA PHE A 37 -2.95 2.40 2.38
C PHE A 37 -2.65 3.40 1.26
N PHE A 38 -3.21 3.22 0.05
CA PHE A 38 -3.02 4.17 -1.05
C PHE A 38 -3.66 5.53 -0.79
N THR A 39 -4.81 5.59 -0.11
CA THR A 39 -5.40 6.87 0.32
C THR A 39 -4.48 7.62 1.27
N GLU A 40 -3.91 6.93 2.26
CA GLU A 40 -2.96 7.51 3.21
C GLU A 40 -1.68 7.97 2.51
N LEU A 41 -1.16 7.17 1.58
CA LEU A 41 0.01 7.50 0.78
C LEU A 41 -0.23 8.75 -0.08
N ARG A 42 -1.42 8.87 -0.70
CA ARG A 42 -1.79 10.06 -1.47
C ARG A 42 -1.92 11.31 -0.60
N ALA A 43 -2.50 11.17 0.59
CA ALA A 43 -2.59 12.28 1.56
C ALA A 43 -1.20 12.76 2.00
N HIS A 44 -0.26 11.83 2.23
CA HIS A 44 1.11 12.14 2.61
C HIS A 44 1.90 12.86 1.50
N ASN A 45 1.74 12.45 0.25
CA ASN A 45 2.50 12.99 -0.90
C ASN A 45 1.87 14.24 -1.55
N GLY A 46 0.71 14.69 -1.04
CA GLY A 46 -0.06 15.79 -1.61
C GLY A 46 -0.98 15.36 -2.76
N SER A 47 -2.19 15.92 -2.81
CA SER A 47 -3.23 15.55 -3.78
C SER A 47 -2.82 15.79 -5.23
N ASP A 48 -1.99 16.81 -5.47
CA ASP A 48 -1.72 17.35 -6.80
C ASP A 48 -0.53 16.68 -7.50
N ASN A 49 0.22 15.86 -6.76
CA ASN A 49 1.38 15.15 -7.30
C ASN A 49 0.98 13.81 -7.91
N ARG A 50 1.48 13.56 -9.13
CA ARG A 50 1.37 12.23 -9.74
C ARG A 50 2.32 11.26 -9.05
N ILE A 51 1.79 10.20 -8.45
CA ILE A 51 2.57 9.15 -7.81
C ILE A 51 2.69 7.97 -8.78
N HIS A 52 3.92 7.63 -9.16
CA HIS A 52 4.21 6.43 -9.96
C HIS A 52 4.48 5.25 -9.02
N LEU A 53 3.56 4.29 -8.96
CA LEU A 53 3.68 3.10 -8.11
C LEU A 53 4.21 1.91 -8.91
N ILE A 54 5.19 1.21 -8.35
CA ILE A 54 5.68 -0.08 -8.85
C ILE A 54 5.22 -1.15 -7.87
N LEU A 55 4.43 -2.12 -8.34
CA LEU A 55 3.83 -3.18 -7.52
C LEU A 55 4.25 -4.55 -8.05
N ASP A 56 4.27 -5.55 -7.18
CA ASP A 56 4.66 -6.94 -7.47
C ASP A 56 3.63 -7.75 -8.30
N GLY A 57 2.50 -7.15 -8.65
CA GLY A 57 1.43 -7.80 -9.43
C GLY A 57 0.59 -8.82 -8.65
N ALA A 58 0.59 -8.80 -7.32
CA ALA A 58 -0.27 -9.66 -6.51
C ALA A 58 -1.76 -9.54 -6.87
N GLY A 59 -2.56 -10.58 -6.60
CA GLY A 59 -3.98 -10.64 -7.01
C GLY A 59 -4.82 -9.46 -6.50
N TYR A 60 -4.52 -8.97 -5.30
CA TYR A 60 -5.17 -7.77 -4.72
C TYR A 60 -4.66 -6.45 -5.34
N HIS A 61 -3.44 -6.40 -5.89
CA HIS A 61 -2.95 -5.25 -6.67
C HIS A 61 -3.57 -5.18 -8.07
N ARG A 62 -4.01 -6.32 -8.61
CA ARG A 62 -4.62 -6.42 -9.95
C ARG A 62 -6.15 -6.32 -9.95
N ALA A 63 -6.78 -6.29 -8.77
CA ALA A 63 -8.23 -6.19 -8.66
C ALA A 63 -8.75 -4.90 -9.31
N GLN A 64 -9.84 -5.01 -10.07
CA GLN A 64 -10.40 -3.89 -10.82
C GLN A 64 -10.71 -2.68 -9.91
N VAL A 65 -11.24 -2.94 -8.71
CA VAL A 65 -11.50 -1.91 -7.68
C VAL A 65 -10.26 -1.11 -7.28
N VAL A 66 -9.06 -1.72 -7.30
CA VAL A 66 -7.80 -1.01 -6.97
C VAL A 66 -7.33 -0.19 -8.16
N LYS A 67 -7.52 -0.68 -9.38
CA LYS A 67 -7.22 0.07 -10.61
C LYS A 67 -8.14 1.28 -10.77
N ASP A 68 -9.43 1.10 -10.50
CA ASP A 68 -10.45 2.15 -10.63
C ASP A 68 -10.23 3.28 -9.60
N LYS A 69 -9.74 2.94 -8.40
CA LYS A 69 -9.38 3.91 -7.34
C LYS A 69 -8.05 4.63 -7.60
N ALA A 70 -7.21 4.09 -8.49
CA ALA A 70 -5.89 4.63 -8.80
C ALA A 70 -5.87 5.59 -10.00
N ASN A 71 -6.94 5.61 -10.79
CA ASN A 71 -7.20 6.65 -11.80
C ASN A 71 -7.65 7.95 -11.14
#